data_AF-A0A1S9PDY7-F1
#
_entry.id   AF-A0A1S9PDY7-F1
#
_cell.length_a   1.000
_cell.length_b   1.000
_cell.length_c   1.000
_cell.angle_alpha   90.00
_cell.angle_beta   90.00
_cell.angle_gamma   90.00
#
_symmetry.space_group_name_H-M   'P 1'
#
loop_
_entity.id
_entity.type
_entity.pdbx_description
1 polymer ?
#
loop_
_entity_poly.entity_id
_entity_poly.type
_entity_poly.pdbx_seq_one_letter_code
_entity_poly.pdbx_strand_id
1 'polypeptide(L)' 'MKFRKVYVVVCDNHIFSPHNYMSVEMYSKRDNADRACKRQQDKANEEARMLYKANKPIPQYKVHGFYLVHEKLF' A
#
# COMPACT_ATOMS: atom_id res chain seq x y z
N MET A 1 -12.87 -22.31 -10.63
CA MET A 1 -12.90 -20.85 -10.45
C MET A 1 -11.45 -20.34 -10.37
N LYS A 2 -11.07 -19.28 -11.09
CA LYS A 2 -9.69 -18.75 -11.05
C LYS A 2 -9.64 -17.57 -10.09
N PHE A 3 -9.01 -17.75 -8.92
CA PHE A 3 -8.70 -16.65 -8.01
C PHE A 3 -7.72 -15.70 -8.69
N ARG A 4 -8.03 -14.40 -8.68
CA ARG A 4 -7.12 -13.38 -9.22
C ARG A 4 -6.19 -12.94 -8.12
N LYS A 5 -4.89 -13.20 -8.30
CA LYS A 5 -3.86 -12.64 -7.41
C LYS A 5 -3.64 -11.17 -7.77
N VAL A 6 -3.68 -10.31 -6.76
CA VAL A 6 -3.40 -8.87 -6.86
C VAL A 6 -2.36 -8.49 -5.82
N TYR A 7 -1.71 -7.36 -6.02
CA TYR A 7 -0.72 -6.80 -5.12
C TYR A 7 -1.18 -5.41 -4.68
N VAL A 8 -0.99 -5.09 -3.40
CA VAL A 8 -1.42 -3.84 -2.79
C VAL A 8 -0.28 -3.29 -1.95
N VAL A 9 -0.13 -1.96 -1.92
CA VAL A 9 0.80 -1.27 -1.03
C VAL A 9 0.09 -1.03 0.31
N VAL A 10 0.70 -1.51 1.39
CA VAL A 10 0.19 -1.47 2.76
C VAL A 10 1.07 -0.53 3.58
N CYS A 11 0.46 0.34 4.38
CA CYS A 11 1.14 1.32 5.23
C CYS A 11 0.96 0.92 6.70
N ASP A 12 2.02 0.62 7.43
CA ASP A 12 1.97 0.24 8.85
C ASP A 12 0.93 -0.85 9.16
N ASN A 13 0.88 -1.88 8.30
CA ASN A 13 -0.11 -2.98 8.32
C ASN A 13 -1.57 -2.59 8.00
N HIS A 14 -1.82 -1.36 7.54
CA HIS A 14 -3.11 -0.89 7.09
C HIS A 14 -3.18 -0.89 5.55
N ILE A 15 -4.16 -1.60 5.01
CA ILE A 15 -4.44 -1.63 3.56
C ILE A 15 -5.04 -0.29 3.11
N PHE A 16 -5.91 0.28 3.94
CA PHE A 16 -6.57 1.55 3.69
C PHE A 16 -5.81 2.69 4.35
N SER A 17 -5.68 3.80 3.63
CA SER A 17 -5.18 5.04 4.21
C SER A 17 -6.18 5.56 5.24
N PRO A 18 -5.73 6.13 6.37
CA PRO A 18 -6.61 6.81 7.33
C PRO A 18 -7.47 7.91 6.67
N HIS A 19 -6.99 8.48 5.56
CA HIS A 19 -7.64 9.57 4.84
C HIS A 19 -8.39 9.11 3.58
N ASN A 20 -8.31 7.83 3.22
CA ASN A 20 -9.04 7.29 2.07
C ASN A 20 -9.35 5.80 2.32
N TYR A 21 -10.50 5.57 2.96
CA TYR A 21 -11.04 4.24 3.23
C TYR A 21 -11.93 3.71 2.10
N MET A 22 -12.29 4.55 1.12
CA MET A 22 -13.24 4.20 0.07
C MET A 22 -12.59 3.49 -1.11
N SER A 23 -11.26 3.61 -1.28
CA SER A 23 -10.55 2.99 -2.38
C SER A 23 -9.16 2.49 -1.99
N VAL A 24 -8.72 1.45 -2.69
CA VAL A 24 -7.37 0.91 -2.60
C VAL A 24 -6.86 0.64 -4.01
N GLU A 25 -5.63 1.09 -4.29
CA GLU A 25 -4.99 0.79 -5.56
C GLU A 25 -4.52 -0.67 -5.58
N MET A 26 -4.94 -1.41 -6.59
CA MET A 26 -4.55 -2.80 -6.79
C MET A 26 -3.73 -2.96 -8.07
N TYR A 27 -2.69 -3.76 -7.99
CA TYR A 27 -1.75 -4.03 -9.07
C TYR A 27 -1.83 -5.50 -9.48
N SER A 28 -1.89 -5.77 -10.79
CA SER A 28 -1.87 -7.13 -11.31
C SER A 28 -0.47 -7.75 -11.34
N LYS A 29 0.58 -6.92 -11.35
CA LYS A 29 1.99 -7.32 -11.36
C LYS A 29 2.71 -6.76 -10.13
N ARG A 30 3.52 -7.60 -9.48
CA ARG A 30 4.27 -7.23 -8.28
C ARG A 30 5.19 -6.04 -8.53
N ASP A 31 5.93 -6.04 -9.63
CA ASP A 31 6.88 -4.97 -9.97
C ASP A 31 6.23 -3.58 -10.08
N ASN A 32 4.95 -3.52 -10.46
CA ASN A 32 4.22 -2.25 -10.49
C ASN A 32 3.92 -1.76 -9.06
N ALA A 33 3.50 -2.69 -8.18
CA ALA A 33 3.28 -2.39 -6.77
C ALA A 33 4.60 -2.01 -6.08
N ASP A 34 5.71 -2.69 -6.37
CA ASP A 34 7.02 -2.38 -5.79
C ASP A 34 7.49 -0.97 -6.20
N ARG A 35 7.29 -0.56 -7.46
CA ARG A 35 7.57 0.81 -7.92
C ARG A 35 6.72 1.85 -7.21
N ALA A 36 5.43 1.58 -7.03
CA ALA A 36 4.53 2.48 -6.29
C ALA A 36 4.91 2.56 -4.80
N CYS A 37 5.21 1.42 -4.18
CA CYS A 37 5.65 1.30 -2.79
C CYS A 37 6.92 2.10 -2.55
N LYS A 38 7.93 1.94 -3.43
CA LYS A 38 9.17 2.72 -3.35
C LYS A 38 8.91 4.21 -3.43
N ARG A 39 8.08 4.66 -4.39
CA ARG A 39 7.72 6.09 -4.53
C ARG A 39 7.04 6.64 -3.27
N GLN A 40 6.15 5.86 -2.64
CA GLN A 40 5.49 6.27 -1.39
C GLN A 40 6.49 6.34 -0.22
N GLN A 41 7.38 5.36 -0.10
CA GLN A 41 8.41 5.36 0.93
C GLN A 41 9.41 6.51 0.76
N ASP A 42 9.85 6.78 -0.47
CA ASP A 42 10.75 7.90 -0.79
C ASP A 42 10.11 9.24 -0.40
N LYS A 43 8.83 9.43 -0.72
CA LYS A 43 8.06 10.61 -0.31
C LYS A 43 7.96 10.73 1.21
N ALA A 44 7.67 9.64 1.91
CA ALA A 44 7.60 9.65 3.38
C ALA A 44 8.96 10.00 4.02
N ASN A 45 10.05 9.49 3.45
CA ASN A 45 11.41 9.81 3.89
C ASN A 45 11.77 11.29 3.64
N GLU A 46 11.37 11.84 2.49
CA GLU A 46 11.55 13.27 2.17
C GLU A 46 10.75 14.16 3.13
N GLU A 47 9.48 13.81 3.38
CA GLU A 47 8.63 14.53 4.32
C GLU A 47 9.18 14.48 5.76
N ALA A 48 9.78 13.35 6.17
CA ALA A 48 10.40 13.21 7.49
C ALA A 48 11.64 14.11 7.67
N ARG A 49 12.34 14.45 6.58
CA ARG A 49 13.47 15.40 6.61
C ARG A 49 13.03 16.84 6.80
N MET A 50 11.74 17.15 6.62
CA MET A 50 11.23 18.50 6.86
C MET A 50 11.14 18.79 8.36
N LEU A 51 11.58 19.98 8.77
CA LEU A 51 11.72 20.41 10.18
C LEU A 51 10.45 20.18 11.04
N TYR A 52 9.26 20.28 10.46
CA TYR A 52 7.99 20.10 11.17
C TYR A 52 7.58 18.62 11.39
N LYS A 53 8.28 17.65 10.77
CA LYS A 53 8.05 16.20 10.92
C LYS A 53 9.22 15.44 11.54
N ALA A 54 10.30 16.12 11.94
CA ALA A 54 11.55 15.50 12.40
C ALA A 54 11.38 14.48 13.56
N ASN A 55 10.36 14.65 14.43
CA ASN A 55 10.11 13.77 15.57
C ASN A 55 8.93 12.81 15.37
N LYS A 56 8.33 12.75 14.18
CA LYS A 56 7.22 11.83 13.89
C LYS A 56 7.76 10.50 13.33
N PRO A 57 7.16 9.36 13.68
CA PRO A 57 7.54 8.08 13.09
C PRO A 57 7.33 8.12 11.57
N ILE A 58 8.30 7.56 10.83
CA ILE A 58 8.22 7.46 9.38
C ILE A 58 7.35 6.24 9.03
N PRO A 59 6.23 6.41 8.31
CA PRO A 59 5.38 5.30 7.93
C PRO A 59 6.15 4.29 7.08
N GLN A 60 5.86 3.00 7.29
CA GLN A 60 6.50 1.90 6.59
C GLN A 60 5.56 1.33 5.53
N TYR A 61 5.96 1.41 4.27
CA TYR A 61 5.21 0.88 3.14
C TYR A 61 5.75 -0.49 2.73
N LYS A 62 4.85 -1.45 2.49
CA LYS A 62 5.18 -2.82 2.05
C LYS A 62 4.21 -3.30 0.98
N VAL A 63 4.68 -4.17 0.08
CA VAL A 63 3.80 -4.82 -0.91
C VAL A 63 3.30 -6.15 -0.36
N HIS A 64 1.98 -6.33 -0.35
CA HIS A 64 1.31 -7.58 0.02
C HIS A 64 0.54 -8.14 -1.16
N GLY A 65 0.53 -9.48 -1.28
CA GLY A 65 -0.25 -10.20 -2.28
C GLY A 65 -1.56 -10.71 -1.69
N PHE A 66 -2.66 -10.49 -2.40
CA PHE A 66 -3.99 -10.95 -2.02
C PHE A 66 -4.63 -11.75 -3.15
N TYR A 67 -5.53 -12.67 -2.81
CA TYR A 67 -6.39 -13.33 -3.77
C TYR A 67 -7.79 -12.72 -3.69
N LEU A 68 -8.30 -12.23 -4.81
CA LEU A 68 -9.67 -11.75 -4.89
C LEU A 68 -10.63 -12.93 -4.96
N VAL A 69 -11.58 -12.92 -4.03
CA VAL A 69 -12.65 -13.90 -3.90
C VAL A 69 -13.97 -13.19 -4.11
N HIS A 70 -14.81 -13.71 -5.00
CA HIS A 70 -16.13 -13.14 -5.25
C HIS A 70 -17.10 -13.64 -4.17
N GLU A 71 -17.97 -12.76 -3.64
CA GLU A 71 -18.90 -13.07 -2.56
C GLU A 71 -19.75 -14.32 -2.82
N LYS A 72 -20.32 -14.48 -4.03
CA LYS A 72 -21.02 -15.71 -4.51
C LYS A 72 -20.29 -17.06 -4.35
N LEU A 73 -19.03 -17.08 -3.90
CA LEU A 73 -18.35 -18.32 -3.48
C LEU A 73 -18.73 -18.78 -2.08
N PHE A 74 -19.43 -17.94 -1.31
CA PHE A 74 -20.00 -18.18 0.01
C PHE A 74 -21.51 -17.95 -0.06
#